data_AF-A0A4Z2IKT1-F1
#
_entry.id   AF-A0A4Z2IKT1-F1
#
_cell.length_a   1.000
_cell.length_b   1.000
_cell.length_c   1.000
_cell.angle_alpha   90.00
_cell.angle_beta   90.00
_cell.angle_gamma   90.00
#
_symmetry.space_group_name_H-M   'P 1'
#
loop_
_entity.id
_entity.type
_entity.pdbx_description
1 polymer ?
#
loop_
_entity_poly.entity_id
_entity_poly.type
_entity_poly.pdbx_seq_one_letter_code
_entity_poly.pdbx_strand_id
1 'polypeptide(L)'
;MSGAVSRAIGTWQPGLYTNITVDYESRVQSFDNGSMGLSDLRLQDAGFYVVTVTESAGSSKDTGFVLKVNEVLYEDLQYLSVSALALACVAGLLMLVMWLLDKAYRKIVAWRRRKQMPETDATELQRL
;
A
#
# COMPACT_ATOMS: atom_id res chain seq x y z
N MET A 1 22.56 24.14 16.06
CA MET A 1 21.57 24.19 17.16
C MET A 1 20.39 25.01 16.65
N SER A 2 19.39 24.36 16.06
CA SER A 2 18.25 25.06 15.47
C SER A 2 17.16 25.17 16.53
N GLY A 3 16.78 26.39 16.89
CA GLY A 3 15.77 26.66 17.90
C GLY A 3 14.46 25.97 17.56
N ALA A 4 13.80 25.40 18.57
CA ALA A 4 12.45 24.90 18.43
C ALA A 4 11.56 26.06 17.97
N VAL A 5 11.11 26.02 16.72
CA VAL A 5 10.19 27.03 16.17
C VAL A 5 8.82 26.72 16.73
N SER A 6 8.37 27.53 17.71
CA SER A 6 6.99 27.50 18.17
C SER A 6 6.10 28.03 17.06
N ARG A 7 5.14 27.20 16.62
CA ARG A 7 4.21 27.52 15.54
C ARG A 7 2.80 27.52 16.11
N ALA A 8 2.16 28.69 16.09
CA ALA A 8 0.77 28.81 16.50
C ALA A 8 -0.14 28.16 15.44
N ILE A 9 -1.05 27.28 15.86
CA ILE A 9 -2.09 26.76 14.97
C ILE A 9 -3.20 27.80 14.82
N GLY A 10 -3.72 28.29 15.95
CA GLY A 10 -4.76 29.30 15.98
C GLY A 10 -5.25 29.60 17.39
N THR A 11 -6.09 30.60 17.49
CA THR A 11 -6.83 30.97 18.71
C THR A 11 -8.31 31.00 18.37
N TRP A 12 -9.15 30.48 19.26
CA TRP A 12 -10.58 30.43 19.02
C TRP A 12 -11.36 30.60 20.32
N GLN A 13 -12.58 31.10 20.17
CA GLN A 13 -13.59 31.17 21.21
C GLN A 13 -14.87 30.51 20.67
N PRO A 14 -15.38 29.47 21.34
CA PRO A 14 -16.58 28.77 20.91
C PRO A 14 -17.75 29.74 20.70
N GLY A 15 -18.40 29.67 19.54
CA GLY A 15 -19.55 30.52 19.18
C GLY A 15 -19.24 32.01 18.93
N LEU A 16 -17.98 32.45 18.94
CA LEU A 16 -17.63 33.86 18.78
C LEU A 16 -16.63 34.11 17.65
N TYR A 17 -15.42 33.56 17.74
CA TYR A 17 -14.41 33.75 16.71
C TYR A 17 -13.46 32.55 16.59
N THR A 18 -12.92 32.37 15.39
CA THR A 18 -11.87 31.38 15.12
C THR A 18 -10.82 32.06 14.26
N ASN A 19 -9.59 32.10 14.77
CA ASN A 19 -8.42 32.69 14.09
C ASN A 19 -7.39 31.59 13.88
N ILE A 20 -7.35 31.03 12.68
CA ILE A 20 -6.42 29.95 12.30
C ILE A 20 -5.33 30.53 11.41
N THR A 21 -4.09 30.07 11.62
CA THR A 21 -2.97 30.42 10.75
C THR A 21 -3.18 29.83 9.36
N VAL A 22 -2.82 30.57 8.31
CA VAL A 22 -3.03 30.19 6.89
C VAL A 22 -2.54 28.76 6.58
N ASP A 23 -1.41 28.34 7.14
CA ASP A 23 -0.84 26.99 6.96
C ASP A 23 -1.75 25.84 7.44
N TYR A 24 -2.71 26.14 8.33
CA TYR A 24 -3.61 25.18 8.97
C TYR A 24 -5.08 25.39 8.61
N GLU A 25 -5.42 26.46 7.88
CA GLU A 25 -6.81 26.85 7.57
C GLU A 25 -7.58 25.70 6.88
N SER A 26 -6.93 24.96 5.97
CA SER A 26 -7.57 23.86 5.25
C SER A 26 -7.68 22.56 6.04
N ARG A 27 -7.08 22.48 7.23
CA ARG A 27 -6.94 21.24 8.02
C ARG A 27 -7.48 21.35 9.43
N VAL A 28 -7.80 22.55 9.90
CA VAL A 28 -8.28 22.80 11.26
C VAL A 28 -9.76 23.09 11.26
N GLN A 29 -10.48 22.43 12.16
CA GLN A 29 -11.90 22.64 12.40
C GLN A 29 -12.13 22.94 13.89
N SER A 30 -12.70 24.10 14.20
CA SER A 30 -13.16 24.42 15.54
C SER A 30 -14.61 23.96 15.74
N PHE A 31 -14.93 23.47 16.93
CA PHE A 31 -16.27 23.05 17.30
C PHE A 31 -16.83 23.91 18.45
N ASP A 32 -18.16 24.04 18.51
CA ASP A 32 -18.85 24.86 19.53
C ASP A 32 -18.75 24.30 20.95
N ASN A 33 -18.31 23.05 21.10
CA ASN A 33 -18.04 22.43 22.39
C ASN A 33 -16.64 22.76 22.94
N GLY A 34 -15.87 23.62 22.27
CA GLY A 34 -14.51 23.97 22.67
C GLY A 34 -13.41 23.07 22.12
N SER A 35 -13.74 22.01 21.37
CA SER A 35 -12.73 21.18 20.75
C SER A 35 -12.21 21.77 19.43
N MET A 36 -11.01 21.34 19.06
CA MET A 36 -10.40 21.64 17.77
C MET A 36 -9.90 20.34 17.16
N GLY A 37 -10.35 20.05 15.94
CA GLY A 37 -9.90 18.93 15.13
C GLY A 37 -8.81 19.35 14.16
N LEU A 38 -7.79 18.52 14.00
CA LEU A 38 -6.77 18.63 12.95
C LEU A 38 -6.88 17.40 12.04
N SER A 39 -7.25 17.64 10.78
CA SER A 39 -7.35 16.62 9.72
C SER A 39 -6.10 16.64 8.83
N ASP A 40 -5.95 15.64 7.95
CA ASP A 40 -4.78 15.48 7.07
C ASP A 40 -3.44 15.62 7.83
N LEU A 41 -3.29 14.80 8.88
CA LEU A 41 -2.08 14.76 9.72
C LEU A 41 -0.89 14.32 8.89
N ARG A 42 0.17 15.12 8.91
CA ARG A 42 1.44 14.83 8.23
C ARG A 42 2.49 14.46 9.26
N LEU A 43 3.52 13.71 8.86
CA LEU A 43 4.64 13.36 9.75
C LEU A 43 5.30 14.59 10.40
N GLN A 44 5.33 15.72 9.68
CA GLN A 44 5.85 17.00 10.17
C GLN A 44 5.01 17.64 11.30
N ASP A 45 3.76 17.21 11.47
CA ASP A 45 2.90 17.69 12.56
C ASP A 45 3.17 16.89 13.86
N ALA A 46 4.07 15.91 13.86
CA ALA A 46 4.48 15.26 15.11
C ALA A 46 5.27 16.23 16.00
N GLY A 47 4.90 16.35 17.27
CA GLY A 47 5.54 17.31 18.15
C GLY A 47 4.87 17.52 19.50
N PHE A 48 5.38 18.49 20.25
CA PHE A 48 4.80 18.95 21.50
C PHE A 48 3.85 20.11 21.24
N TYR A 49 2.64 19.99 21.75
CA TYR A 49 1.58 20.97 21.62
C TYR A 49 1.22 21.53 22.98
N VAL A 50 0.95 22.82 23.04
CA VAL A 50 0.46 23.51 24.23
C VAL A 50 -0.87 24.15 23.90
N VAL A 51 -1.85 23.91 24.76
CA VAL A 51 -3.16 24.56 24.72
C VAL A 51 -3.28 25.45 25.93
N THR A 52 -3.45 26.75 25.67
CA THR A 52 -3.71 27.76 26.69
C THR A 52 -5.20 28.08 26.70
N VAL A 53 -5.83 27.87 27.84
CA VAL A 53 -7.24 28.24 28.07
C VAL A 53 -7.25 29.51 28.90
N THR A 54 -7.83 30.58 28.35
CA THR A 54 -7.96 31.88 29.02
C THR A 54 -9.41 32.14 29.39
N GLU A 55 -9.66 32.45 30.65
CA GLU A 55 -10.95 32.87 31.18
C GLU A 55 -11.16 34.37 30.96
N SER A 56 -12.42 34.80 30.82
CA SER A 56 -12.77 36.23 30.69
C SER A 56 -12.35 37.08 31.89
N ALA A 57 -12.24 36.46 33.07
CA ALA A 57 -11.74 37.09 34.29
C ALA A 57 -10.20 37.28 34.30
N GLY A 58 -9.50 36.85 33.24
CA GLY A 58 -8.05 37.05 33.06
C GLY A 58 -7.16 35.91 33.55
N SER A 59 -7.75 34.85 34.14
CA SER A 59 -7.01 33.64 34.50
C SER A 59 -6.66 32.82 33.26
N SER A 60 -5.50 32.19 33.21
CA SER A 60 -5.12 31.27 32.14
C SER A 60 -4.51 29.99 32.68
N LYS A 61 -4.71 28.89 31.95
CA LYS A 61 -4.11 27.58 32.25
C LYS A 61 -3.56 26.96 30.98
N ASP A 62 -2.35 26.42 31.09
CA ASP A 62 -1.67 25.74 30.00
C ASP A 62 -1.71 24.22 30.20
N THR A 63 -1.98 23.49 29.12
CA THR A 63 -1.92 22.02 29.09
C THR A 63 -1.09 21.58 27.89
N GLY A 64 -0.07 20.76 28.15
CA GLY A 64 0.81 20.21 27.13
C GLY A 64 0.47 18.77 26.78
N PHE A 65 0.56 18.40 25.50
CA PHE A 65 0.48 17.02 25.05
C PHE A 65 1.43 16.75 23.89
N VAL A 66 1.74 15.47 23.66
CA VAL A 66 2.62 15.03 22.57
C VAL A 66 1.77 14.37 21.49
N LEU A 67 1.82 14.92 20.28
CA LEU A 67 1.21 14.29 19.10
C LEU A 67 2.26 13.39 18.44
N LYS A 68 1.96 12.10 18.39
CA LYS A 68 2.74 11.12 17.63
C LYS A 68 1.97 10.78 16.36
N VAL A 69 2.55 11.08 15.20
CA VAL A 69 2.02 10.70 13.90
C VAL A 69 2.82 9.51 13.38
N ASN A 70 2.14 8.39 13.13
CA ASN A 70 2.76 7.19 12.56
C ASN A 70 2.23 7.00 11.14
N GLU A 71 3.13 6.70 10.20
CA GLU A 71 2.72 6.23 8.88
C GLU A 71 2.19 4.80 8.98
N VAL A 72 0.97 4.58 8.50
CA VAL A 72 0.37 3.25 8.42
C VAL A 72 0.79 2.64 7.08
N LEU A 73 1.96 2.02 7.06
CA LEU A 73 2.51 1.34 5.87
C LEU A 73 1.93 -0.08 5.69
N TYR A 74 0.61 -0.25 5.76
CA TYR A 74 0.02 -1.60 5.84
C TYR A 74 -0.59 -2.15 4.54
N GLU A 75 -0.84 -1.33 3.52
CA GLU A 75 -1.53 -1.83 2.32
C GLU A 75 -0.56 -2.26 1.21
N ASP A 76 0.44 -1.45 0.88
CA ASP A 76 1.29 -1.72 -0.29
C ASP A 76 2.11 -3.02 -0.20
N LEU A 77 2.59 -3.37 1.00
CA LEU A 77 3.40 -4.57 1.18
C LEU A 77 2.57 -5.86 1.02
N GLN A 78 1.30 -5.83 1.45
CA GLN A 78 0.40 -6.97 1.34
C GLN A 78 -0.07 -7.16 -0.11
N TYR A 79 -0.41 -6.08 -0.82
CA TYR A 79 -0.74 -6.14 -2.24
C TYR A 79 0.43 -6.67 -3.09
N LEU A 80 1.65 -6.23 -2.79
CA LEU A 80 2.86 -6.72 -3.47
C LEU A 80 3.09 -8.22 -3.23
N SER A 81 2.90 -8.67 -1.99
CA SER A 81 3.05 -10.09 -1.64
C SER A 81 2.00 -10.98 -2.32
N VAL A 82 0.72 -10.59 -2.28
CA VAL A 82 -0.37 -11.38 -2.88
C VAL A 82 -0.25 -11.42 -4.40
N SER A 83 0.08 -10.30 -5.04
CA SER A 83 0.30 -10.26 -6.49
C SER A 83 1.50 -11.10 -6.91
N ALA A 84 2.63 -11.03 -6.19
CA ALA A 84 3.79 -11.87 -6.44
C ALA A 84 3.47 -13.37 -6.32
N LEU A 85 2.73 -13.76 -5.28
CA LEU A 85 2.30 -15.15 -5.10
C LEU A 85 1.38 -15.61 -6.24
N ALA A 86 0.42 -14.78 -6.64
CA ALA A 86 -0.46 -15.07 -7.76
C ALA A 86 0.32 -15.25 -9.07
N LEU A 87 1.27 -14.36 -9.36
CA LEU A 87 2.13 -14.48 -10.54
C LEU A 87 2.98 -15.76 -10.49
N ALA A 88 3.54 -16.12 -9.34
CA ALA A 88 4.33 -17.33 -9.18
C ALA A 88 3.49 -18.60 -9.45
N CYS A 89 2.26 -18.64 -8.95
CA CYS A 89 1.32 -19.73 -9.22
C CYS A 89 0.97 -19.85 -10.70
N VAL A 90 0.67 -18.72 -11.35
CA VAL A 90 0.36 -18.68 -12.79
C VAL A 90 1.57 -19.14 -13.62
N ALA A 91 2.76 -18.64 -13.31
CA ALA A 91 3.99 -19.05 -13.99
C ALA A 91 4.25 -20.56 -13.82
N GLY A 92 4.07 -21.10 -12.61
CA GLY A 92 4.18 -22.54 -12.34
C GLY A 92 3.21 -23.36 -13.17
N LEU A 93 1.95 -22.94 -13.25
CA LEU A 93 0.93 -23.61 -14.05
C LEU A 93 1.26 -23.59 -15.55
N LEU A 94 1.70 -22.45 -16.08
CA LEU A 94 2.13 -22.33 -17.47
C LEU A 94 3.33 -23.22 -17.79
N MET A 95 4.33 -23.28 -16.90
CA MET A 95 5.48 -24.17 -17.06
C MET A 95 5.06 -25.65 -17.08
N LEU A 96 4.14 -26.06 -16.20
CA LEU A 96 3.60 -27.42 -16.18
C LEU A 96 2.84 -27.75 -17.46
N VAL A 97 2.00 -26.85 -17.95
CA VAL A 97 1.26 -27.03 -19.21
C VAL A 97 2.23 -27.18 -20.37
N MET A 98 3.25 -26.31 -20.46
CA MET A 98 4.24 -26.35 -21.53
C MET A 98 5.06 -27.66 -21.49
N TRP A 99 5.41 -28.13 -20.30
CA TRP A 99 6.10 -29.42 -20.11
C TRP A 99 5.23 -30.61 -20.54
N LEU A 100 3.93 -30.61 -20.21
CA LEU A 100 3.00 -31.65 -20.62
C LEU A 100 2.80 -31.66 -22.15
N LEU A 101 2.67 -30.49 -22.76
CA LEU A 101 2.57 -30.34 -24.21
C LEU A 101 3.82 -30.86 -24.92
N ASP A 102 5.00 -30.50 -24.44
CA ASP A 102 6.27 -31.00 -24.99
C ASP A 102 6.39 -32.53 -24.86
N LYS A 103 6.05 -33.09 -23.68
CA LYS A 103 6.07 -34.53 -23.46
C LYS A 103 5.07 -35.27 -24.37
N ALA A 104 3.89 -34.71 -24.55
CA ALA A 104 2.87 -35.25 -25.45
C ALA A 104 3.34 -35.17 -26.92
N TYR A 105 3.90 -34.04 -27.34
CA TYR A 105 4.47 -33.86 -28.67
C TYR A 105 5.57 -34.88 -28.95
N ARG A 106 6.54 -35.02 -28.04
CA ARG A 106 7.62 -36.03 -28.16
C ARG A 106 7.06 -37.44 -28.26
N LYS A 107 6.04 -37.79 -27.45
CA LYS A 107 5.37 -39.09 -27.56
C LYS A 107 4.73 -39.29 -28.94
N ILE A 108 3.95 -38.33 -29.43
CA ILE A 108 3.28 -38.43 -30.74
C ILE A 108 4.30 -38.58 -31.88
N VAL A 109 5.38 -37.78 -31.86
CA VAL A 109 6.46 -37.88 -32.85
C VAL A 109 7.13 -39.26 -32.79
N ALA A 110 7.43 -39.78 -31.59
CA ALA A 110 8.01 -41.10 -31.43
C ALA A 110 7.08 -42.22 -31.93
N TRP A 111 5.78 -42.10 -31.68
CA TRP A 111 4.77 -43.03 -32.20
C TRP A 111 4.65 -42.97 -33.74
N ARG A 112 4.66 -41.76 -34.32
CA ARG A 112 4.63 -41.57 -35.78
C ARG A 112 5.85 -42.20 -36.46
N ARG A 113 7.06 -42.02 -35.91
CA ARG A 113 8.28 -42.64 -36.45
C ARG A 113 8.21 -44.17 -36.42
N ARG A 114 7.72 -44.77 -35.32
CA ARG A 114 7.54 -46.23 -35.26
C ARG A 114 6.54 -46.75 -36.29
N LYS A 115 5.46 -46.01 -36.55
CA LYS A 115 4.46 -46.40 -37.55
C LYS A 115 4.95 -46.27 -39.00
N GLN A 116 6.01 -45.49 -39.26
CA GLN A 116 6.63 -45.36 -40.58
C GLN A 116 7.71 -46.42 -40.87
N MET A 117 8.14 -47.20 -39.88
CA MET A 117 9.16 -48.26 -40.05
C MET A 117 8.69 -49.72 -40.27
N PRO A 118 7.39 -50.11 -40.44
CA PRO A 118 7.06 -51.49 -40.78
C PRO A 118 6.84 -51.79 -42.27
N GLU A 119 6.81 -50.80 -43.18
CA GLU A 119 6.42 -51.07 -44.58
C GLU A 119 7.58 -51.23 -45.58
N THR A 120 8.79 -50.79 -45.23
CA THR A 120 9.93 -50.86 -46.17
C THR A 120 10.64 -52.21 -46.18
N ASP A 121 10.64 -52.97 -45.08
CA ASP A 121 11.29 -54.30 -45.05
C ASP A 121 10.41 -55.43 -45.62
N ALA A 122 9.09 -55.24 -45.70
CA ALA A 122 8.18 -56.24 -46.24
C ALA A 122 8.16 -56.29 -47.78
N THR A 123 8.57 -55.22 -48.46
CA THR A 123 8.56 -55.15 -49.93
C THR A 123 9.84 -55.69 -50.57
N GLU A 124 10.90 -55.93 -49.82
CA GLU A 124 12.16 -56.52 -50.33
C GLU A 124 12.20 -58.05 -50.25
N LEU A 125 11.52 -58.67 -49.29
CA LEU A 125 11.53 -60.15 -49.10
C LEU A 125 10.64 -60.92 -50.10
N GLN A 126 9.85 -60.23 -50.93
CA GLN A 126 8.94 -60.86 -51.88
C GLN A 126 9.47 -60.90 -53.32
N ARG A 127 10.74 -60.48 -53.54
CA ARG A 127 11.33 -60.31 -54.89
C ARG A 127 12.48 -61.27 -55.22
N LEU A 128 12.61 -62.39 -54.51
CA LEU A 128 13.60 -63.45 -54.77
C LEU A 128 12.94 -64.71 -55.29
#